data_AF-A0A918P9E8-F1
#
_entry.id   AF-A0A918P9E8-F1
#
_cell.length_a   1.000
_cell.length_b   1.000
_cell.length_c   1.000
_cell.angle_alpha   90.00
_cell.angle_beta   90.00
_cell.angle_gamma   90.00
#
_symmetry.space_group_name_H-M   'P 1'
#
loop_
_entity.id
_entity.type
_entity.pdbx_description
1 polymer ?
#
loop_
_entity_poly.entity_id
_entity_poly.type
_entity_poly.pdbx_seq_one_letter_code
_entity_poly.pdbx_strand_id
1 'polypeptide(L)'
;MRDIVLIDFEASCLPQFGKSYPIEVALARTDGQSRAWLIYPLPKWRNWDWSDEAEALHRISREMLDRKGLPAELVLAEMAEFAADCDVYADADLDAFWLELLAHGVGRKPPFAVRYLGEWMVERGFTRPQVVTALDAAKRREPREHFARDDARRLALVARILEENAAPLKA
;
A
#
# COMPACT_ATOMS: atom_id res chain seq x y z
N MET A 1 -12.13 -13.89 -12.90
CA MET A 1 -12.24 -12.74 -11.98
C MET A 1 -11.09 -11.81 -12.29
N ARG A 2 -11.27 -10.49 -12.21
CA ARG A 2 -10.10 -9.59 -12.23
C ARG A 2 -9.46 -9.68 -10.85
N ASP A 3 -8.19 -10.04 -10.82
CA ASP A 3 -7.40 -9.98 -9.60
C ASP A 3 -7.28 -8.50 -9.18
N ILE A 4 -7.28 -8.27 -7.87
CA ILE A 4 -7.00 -6.95 -7.33
C ILE A 4 -5.64 -6.95 -6.63
N VAL A 5 -5.03 -5.77 -6.59
CA VAL A 5 -3.80 -5.50 -5.87
C VAL A 5 -4.09 -4.48 -4.78
N LEU A 6 -3.51 -4.70 -3.62
CA LEU A 6 -3.59 -3.80 -2.48
C LEU A 6 -2.27 -3.06 -2.36
N ILE A 7 -2.34 -1.74 -2.21
CA ILE A 7 -1.19 -0.85 -2.05
C ILE A 7 -1.19 -0.24 -0.65
N ASP A 8 0.01 -0.05 -0.10
CA ASP A 8 0.23 0.66 1.15
C ASP A 8 1.59 1.38 1.09
N PHE A 9 1.66 2.57 1.67
CA PHE A 9 2.87 3.39 1.77
C PHE A 9 3.23 3.74 3.21
N GLU A 10 4.53 3.73 3.50
CA GLU A 10 5.08 4.38 4.69
C GLU A 10 5.71 5.73 4.35
N ALA A 11 5.71 6.65 5.31
CA ALA A 11 6.13 8.03 5.11
C ALA A 11 7.26 8.46 6.06
N SER A 12 8.04 9.46 5.66
CA SER A 12 9.17 9.98 6.45
C SER A 12 8.77 10.62 7.78
N CYS A 13 7.53 11.09 7.90
CA CYS A 13 7.05 11.93 8.98
C CYS A 13 5.53 11.81 9.05
N LEU A 14 4.96 11.74 10.26
CA LEU A 14 3.50 11.67 10.39
C LEU A 14 2.86 13.02 10.01
N PRO A 15 1.66 13.06 9.41
CA PRO A 15 1.07 14.28 8.84
C PRO A 15 0.97 15.47 9.80
N GLN A 16 0.83 15.22 11.10
CA GLN A 16 0.74 16.25 12.13
C GLN A 16 2.07 16.95 12.45
N PHE A 17 3.20 16.39 12.03
CA PHE A 17 4.54 16.88 12.39
C PHE A 17 5.23 17.65 11.28
N GLY A 18 4.75 17.56 10.03
CA GLY A 18 5.31 18.35 8.94
C GLY A 18 5.07 17.78 7.56
N LYS A 19 5.85 18.28 6.61
CA LYS A 19 5.79 17.90 5.20
C LYS A 19 6.57 16.60 5.00
N SER A 20 5.88 15.54 4.59
CA SER A 20 6.46 14.19 4.46
C SER A 20 6.55 13.70 3.00
N TYR A 21 7.30 12.63 2.78
CA TYR A 21 7.48 11.94 1.50
C TYR A 21 7.47 10.41 1.70
N PRO A 22 7.14 9.62 0.66
CA PRO A 22 7.09 8.17 0.77
C PRO A 22 8.49 7.57 0.92
N ILE A 23 8.64 6.61 1.83
CA ILE A 23 9.91 5.93 2.15
C ILE A 23 9.87 4.43 1.88
N GLU A 24 8.69 3.83 1.90
CA GLU A 24 8.43 2.47 1.45
C GLU A 24 7.09 2.43 0.72
N VAL A 25 6.96 1.54 -0.24
CA VAL A 25 5.68 1.17 -0.85
C VAL A 25 5.62 -0.34 -1.01
N ALA A 26 4.45 -0.92 -0.83
CA ALA A 26 4.22 -2.33 -1.12
C ALA A 26 2.97 -2.57 -1.95
N LEU A 27 2.99 -3.68 -2.69
CA LEU A 27 1.85 -4.21 -3.42
C LEU A 27 1.63 -5.67 -3.03
N ALA A 28 0.39 -6.06 -2.79
CA ALA A 28 0.00 -7.43 -2.48
C ALA A 28 -1.23 -7.86 -3.29
N ARG A 29 -1.14 -9.03 -3.91
CA ARG A 29 -2.23 -9.67 -4.66
C ARG A 29 -3.04 -10.58 -3.75
N THR A 30 -4.31 -10.77 -4.09
CA THR A 30 -5.20 -11.72 -3.39
C THR A 30 -4.76 -13.19 -3.53
N ASP A 31 -3.91 -13.51 -4.50
CA ASP A 31 -3.28 -14.84 -4.66
C ASP A 31 -2.14 -15.11 -3.65
N GLY A 32 -1.73 -14.09 -2.88
CA GLY A 32 -0.69 -14.17 -1.85
C GLY A 32 0.68 -13.64 -2.28
N GLN A 33 0.88 -13.28 -3.55
CA GLN A 33 2.12 -12.63 -4.00
C GLN A 33 2.21 -11.21 -3.44
N SER A 34 3.41 -10.79 -3.01
CA SER A 34 3.65 -9.40 -2.63
C SER A 34 5.08 -8.95 -2.86
N ARG A 35 5.25 -7.65 -3.13
CA ARG A 35 6.53 -6.96 -3.24
C ARG A 35 6.50 -5.67 -2.45
N ALA A 36 7.66 -5.25 -1.96
CA ALA A 36 7.84 -4.00 -1.25
C ALA A 36 9.17 -3.39 -1.66
N TRP A 37 9.21 -2.07 -1.70
CA TRP A 37 10.33 -1.29 -2.18
C TRP A 37 10.61 -0.15 -1.22
N LEU A 38 11.85 -0.08 -0.75
CA LEU A 38 12.37 1.13 -0.11
C LEU A 38 12.64 2.18 -1.18
N ILE A 39 12.24 3.41 -0.93
CA ILE A 39 12.33 4.51 -1.90
C ILE A 39 13.51 5.39 -1.52
N TYR A 40 14.46 5.57 -2.43
CA TYR A 40 15.54 6.52 -2.24
C TYR A 40 14.99 7.95 -2.28
N PRO A 41 15.23 8.81 -1.26
CA PRO A 41 14.66 10.14 -1.21
C PRO A 41 15.13 11.01 -2.37
N LEU A 42 14.20 11.64 -3.08
CA LEU A 42 14.53 12.56 -4.16
C LEU A 42 15.29 13.78 -3.62
N PRO A 43 16.22 14.38 -4.39
CA PRO A 43 16.94 15.57 -3.96
C PRO A 43 16.03 16.72 -3.49
N LYS A 44 14.85 16.87 -4.11
CA LYS A 44 13.86 17.91 -3.77
C LYS A 44 13.17 17.70 -2.41
N TRP A 45 13.24 16.50 -1.84
CA TRP A 45 12.69 16.14 -0.53
C TRP A 45 13.71 16.23 0.60
N ARG A 46 14.99 16.50 0.30
CA ARG A 46 16.07 16.53 1.33
C ARG A 46 15.82 17.51 2.47
N ASN A 47 15.08 18.60 2.21
CA ASN A 47 14.75 19.62 3.21
C ASN A 47 13.32 19.45 3.76
N TRP A 48 12.66 18.33 3.49
CA TRP A 48 11.36 18.00 4.06
C TRP A 48 11.54 17.27 5.39
N ASP A 49 10.45 17.14 6.13
CA ASP A 49 10.49 16.65 7.50
C ASP A 49 10.69 15.13 7.55
N TRP A 50 11.37 14.72 8.60
CA TRP A 50 11.54 13.33 8.99
C TRP A 50 11.56 13.27 10.49
N SER A 51 10.70 12.44 11.05
CA SER A 51 10.47 12.39 12.48
C SER A 51 10.97 11.09 13.07
N ASP A 52 11.57 11.16 14.26
CA ASP A 52 12.07 9.99 14.98
C ASP A 52 10.92 9.04 15.32
N GLU A 53 9.70 9.57 15.48
CA GLU A 53 8.48 8.80 15.68
C GLU A 53 8.16 7.92 14.46
N ALA A 54 8.25 8.46 13.24
CA ALA A 54 7.99 7.70 12.02
C ALA A 54 9.10 6.65 11.80
N GLU A 55 10.36 7.02 12.01
CA GLU A 55 11.48 6.08 11.94
C GLU A 55 11.33 4.92 12.94
N ALA A 56 10.92 5.21 14.18
CA ALA A 56 10.67 4.18 15.19
C ALA A 56 9.45 3.31 14.86
N LEU A 57 8.39 3.91 14.33
CA LEU A 57 7.15 3.23 13.96
C LEU A 57 7.37 2.26 12.78
N HIS A 58 7.92 2.76 11.68
CA HIS A 58 8.13 2.01 10.44
C HIS A 58 9.43 1.17 10.47
N ARG A 59 10.33 1.44 11.43
CA ARG A 59 11.67 0.83 11.55
C ARG A 59 12.51 0.96 10.28
N ILE A 60 12.35 2.08 9.59
CA ILE A 60 13.09 2.45 8.39
C ILE A 60 13.88 3.71 8.71
N SER A 61 15.20 3.58 8.79
CA SER A 61 16.10 4.72 8.99
C SER A 61 16.51 5.36 7.68
N ARG A 62 16.94 6.63 7.72
CA ARG A 62 17.50 7.32 6.53
C ARG A 62 18.67 6.57 5.95
N GLU A 63 19.56 6.07 6.80
CA GLU A 63 20.72 5.28 6.38
C GLU A 63 20.30 4.00 5.64
N MET A 64 19.17 3.40 6.03
CA MET A 64 18.61 2.26 5.31
C MET A 64 18.17 2.67 3.90
N LEU A 65 17.47 3.80 3.76
CA LEU A 65 17.07 4.32 2.45
C LEU A 65 18.28 4.70 1.59
N ASP A 66 19.31 5.31 2.17
CA ASP A 66 20.51 5.69 1.44
C ASP A 66 21.27 4.48 0.87
N ARG A 67 21.26 3.36 1.62
CA ARG A 67 21.98 2.13 1.24
C ARG A 67 21.15 1.19 0.37
N LYS A 68 19.84 1.11 0.60
CA LYS A 68 18.96 0.07 0.04
C LYS A 68 17.79 0.63 -0.77
N GLY A 69 17.53 1.93 -0.68
CA GLY A 69 16.46 2.57 -1.42
C GLY A 69 16.71 2.50 -2.92
N LEU A 70 15.65 2.29 -3.68
CA LEU A 70 15.69 2.26 -5.12
C LEU A 70 15.32 3.64 -5.70
N PRO A 71 15.83 3.99 -6.90
CA PRO A 71 15.38 5.17 -7.62
C PRO A 71 13.86 5.12 -7.85
N ALA A 72 13.18 6.25 -7.64
CA ALA A 72 11.73 6.34 -7.77
C ALA A 72 11.22 5.90 -9.15
N GLU A 73 11.97 6.16 -10.23
CA GLU A 73 11.63 5.69 -11.57
C GLU A 73 11.61 4.17 -11.69
N LEU A 74 12.54 3.48 -11.01
CA LEU A 74 12.59 2.03 -10.99
C LEU A 74 11.42 1.47 -10.17
N VAL A 75 11.15 2.05 -8.99
CA VAL A 75 10.01 1.66 -8.15
C VAL A 75 8.70 1.77 -8.93
N LEU A 76 8.45 2.90 -9.60
CA LEU A 76 7.23 3.09 -10.40
C LEU A 76 7.12 2.09 -11.56
N ALA A 77 8.23 1.74 -12.21
CA ALA A 77 8.25 0.75 -13.28
C ALA A 77 7.94 -0.66 -12.76
N GLU A 78 8.57 -1.07 -11.65
CA GLU A 78 8.33 -2.38 -11.04
C GLU A 78 6.92 -2.50 -10.45
N MET A 79 6.37 -1.41 -9.89
CA MET A 79 4.97 -1.36 -9.46
C MET A 79 4.02 -1.56 -10.64
N ALA A 80 4.28 -0.89 -11.78
CA ALA A 80 3.46 -1.03 -12.98
C ALA A 80 3.47 -2.46 -13.51
N GLU A 81 4.63 -3.11 -13.53
CA GLU A 81 4.77 -4.51 -13.94
C GLU A 81 4.02 -5.45 -12.99
N PHE A 82 4.19 -5.25 -11.67
CA PHE A 82 3.54 -6.10 -10.67
C PHE A 82 2.00 -5.97 -10.67
N ALA A 83 1.49 -4.76 -10.91
CA ALA A 83 0.06 -4.46 -10.96
C ALA A 83 -0.58 -4.64 -12.34
N ALA A 84 0.16 -5.15 -13.33
CA ALA A 84 -0.35 -5.34 -14.68
C ALA A 84 -1.65 -6.17 -14.68
N ASP A 85 -2.63 -5.71 -15.48
CA ASP A 85 -3.96 -6.32 -15.64
C ASP A 85 -4.82 -6.41 -14.35
N CYS A 86 -4.43 -5.73 -13.27
CA CYS A 86 -5.15 -5.71 -12.00
C CYS A 86 -5.69 -4.30 -11.68
N ASP A 87 -6.80 -4.25 -10.94
CA ASP A 87 -7.27 -3.02 -10.32
C ASP A 87 -6.55 -2.82 -8.96
N VAL A 88 -6.04 -1.62 -8.69
CA VAL A 88 -5.28 -1.32 -7.45
C VAL A 88 -6.16 -0.59 -6.44
N TYR A 89 -6.14 -1.03 -5.19
CA TYR A 89 -6.95 -0.48 -4.10
C TYR A 89 -6.12 -0.19 -2.84
N ALA A 90 -6.53 0.82 -2.07
CA ALA A 90 -6.00 1.14 -0.75
C ALA A 90 -7.15 1.30 0.26
N ASP A 91 -6.86 1.23 1.55
CA ASP A 91 -7.83 1.48 2.62
C ASP A 91 -7.86 2.95 3.09
N ALA A 92 -6.98 3.80 2.55
CA ALA A 92 -6.98 5.24 2.75
C ALA A 92 -6.70 6.01 1.44
N ASP A 93 -7.26 7.22 1.32
CA ASP A 93 -7.01 8.12 0.18
C ASP A 93 -5.55 8.59 0.12
N LEU A 94 -4.82 8.46 1.23
CA LEU A 94 -3.46 8.96 1.38
C LEU A 94 -2.47 8.22 0.47
N ASP A 95 -2.69 6.94 0.17
CA ASP A 95 -1.84 6.15 -0.72
C ASP A 95 -1.88 6.62 -2.17
N ALA A 96 -3.05 7.09 -2.63
CA ALA A 96 -3.18 7.72 -3.93
C ALA A 96 -2.34 9.01 -4.01
N PHE A 97 -2.38 9.82 -2.95
CA PHE A 97 -1.55 11.02 -2.83
C PHE A 97 -0.05 10.69 -2.84
N TRP A 98 0.38 9.64 -2.13
CA TRP A 98 1.78 9.24 -2.10
C TRP A 98 2.28 8.75 -3.47
N LEU A 99 1.47 7.99 -4.20
CA LEU A 99 1.79 7.56 -5.56
C LEU A 99 1.93 8.76 -6.52
N GLU A 100 1.01 9.73 -6.43
CA GLU A 100 1.09 10.96 -7.21
C GLU A 100 2.34 11.78 -6.88
N LEU A 101 2.65 11.94 -5.58
CA LEU A 101 3.83 12.65 -5.13
C LEU A 101 5.12 12.01 -5.64
N LEU A 102 5.21 10.67 -5.58
CA LEU A 102 6.34 9.89 -6.08
C LEU A 102 6.51 10.08 -7.59
N ALA A 103 5.43 9.90 -8.37
CA ALA A 103 5.45 10.02 -9.82
C ALA A 103 5.81 11.44 -10.29
N HIS A 104 5.18 12.46 -9.70
CA HIS A 104 5.49 13.85 -10.01
C HIS A 104 6.91 14.23 -9.57
N GLY A 105 7.41 13.62 -8.50
CA GLY A 105 8.80 13.69 -8.06
C GLY A 105 9.81 13.47 -9.19
N VAL A 106 9.51 12.58 -10.12
CA VAL A 106 10.36 12.20 -11.26
C VAL A 106 9.78 12.60 -12.62
N GLY A 107 8.82 13.52 -12.65
CA GLY A 107 8.23 14.03 -13.90
C GLY A 107 7.39 12.99 -14.66
N ARG A 108 6.86 11.97 -13.98
CA ARG A 108 5.99 10.93 -14.53
C ARG A 108 4.56 11.10 -14.04
N LYS A 109 3.64 10.42 -14.71
CA LYS A 109 2.28 10.18 -14.19
C LYS A 109 2.26 8.87 -13.39
N PRO A 110 1.34 8.71 -12.43
CA PRO A 110 1.09 7.42 -11.80
C PRO A 110 0.88 6.32 -12.85
N PRO A 111 1.46 5.12 -12.68
CA PRO A 111 1.31 4.02 -13.63
C PRO A 111 -0.10 3.40 -13.64
N PHE A 112 -0.87 3.63 -12.59
CA PHE A 112 -2.25 3.16 -12.41
C PHE A 112 -3.01 4.11 -11.47
N ALA A 113 -4.33 3.98 -11.43
CA ALA A 113 -5.17 4.64 -10.44
C ALA A 113 -5.26 3.79 -9.17
N VAL A 114 -5.32 4.44 -8.01
CA VAL A 114 -5.59 3.79 -6.72
C VAL A 114 -7.04 4.09 -6.34
N ARG A 115 -7.83 3.04 -6.12
CA ARG A 115 -9.25 3.13 -5.76
C ARG A 115 -9.45 2.84 -4.27
N TYR A 116 -10.56 3.28 -3.70
CA TYR A 116 -10.87 2.97 -2.30
C TYR A 116 -11.38 1.52 -2.15
N LEU A 117 -10.75 0.73 -1.29
CA LEU A 117 -11.11 -0.67 -1.06
C LEU A 117 -12.55 -0.82 -0.54
N GLY A 118 -13.07 0.16 0.19
CA GLY A 118 -14.47 0.15 0.63
C GLY A 118 -15.46 0.18 -0.54
N GLU A 119 -15.13 0.84 -1.66
CA GLU A 119 -15.97 0.81 -2.86
C GLU A 119 -16.05 -0.61 -3.44
N TRP A 120 -14.90 -1.29 -3.54
CA TRP A 120 -14.83 -2.68 -3.98
C TRP A 120 -15.67 -3.62 -3.11
N MET A 121 -15.68 -3.38 -1.78
CA MET A 121 -16.48 -4.15 -0.84
C MET A 121 -17.98 -3.92 -1.04
N VAL A 122 -18.39 -2.66 -1.26
CA VAL A 122 -19.78 -2.27 -1.51
C VAL A 122 -20.27 -2.81 -2.85
N GLU A 123 -19.47 -2.70 -3.92
CA GLU A 123 -19.77 -3.22 -5.25
C GLU A 123 -20.06 -4.73 -5.23
N ARG A 124 -19.44 -5.47 -4.30
CA ARG A 124 -19.64 -6.92 -4.11
C ARG A 124 -20.76 -7.28 -3.14
N GLY A 125 -21.38 -6.30 -2.51
CA GLY A 125 -22.46 -6.52 -1.56
C GLY A 125 -22.00 -7.10 -0.22
N PHE A 126 -20.72 -6.94 0.17
CA PHE A 126 -20.27 -7.39 1.48
C PHE A 126 -20.89 -6.53 2.59
N THR A 127 -21.43 -7.21 3.60
CA THR A 127 -22.04 -6.56 4.76
C THR A 127 -20.98 -6.16 5.78
N ARG A 128 -21.27 -5.13 6.60
CA ARG A 128 -20.37 -4.69 7.68
C ARG A 128 -19.93 -5.84 8.61
N PRO A 129 -20.79 -6.78 9.05
CA PRO A 129 -20.35 -7.91 9.88
C PRO A 129 -19.35 -8.84 9.17
N GLN A 130 -19.52 -9.08 7.86
CA GLN A 130 -18.56 -9.86 7.07
C GLN A 130 -17.21 -9.16 6.99
N VAL A 131 -17.21 -7.84 6.71
CA VAL A 131 -15.99 -7.02 6.66
C VAL A 131 -15.26 -7.02 8.00
N VAL A 132 -15.97 -6.79 9.11
CA VAL A 132 -15.37 -6.82 10.46
C VAL A 132 -14.77 -8.20 10.76
N THR A 133 -15.48 -9.27 10.44
CA THR A 133 -14.99 -10.64 10.65
C THR A 133 -13.73 -10.92 9.83
N ALA A 134 -13.69 -10.45 8.58
CA ALA A 134 -12.54 -10.59 7.70
C ALA A 134 -11.33 -9.77 8.18
N LEU A 135 -11.55 -8.53 8.62
CA LEU A 135 -10.52 -7.68 9.23
C LEU A 135 -9.91 -8.35 10.46
N ASP A 136 -10.74 -8.85 11.38
CA ASP A 136 -10.27 -9.54 12.59
C ASP A 136 -9.49 -10.82 12.26
N ALA A 137 -9.96 -11.58 11.26
CA ALA A 137 -9.28 -12.80 10.83
C ALA A 137 -7.94 -12.51 10.15
N ALA A 138 -7.87 -11.46 9.31
CA ALA A 138 -6.64 -11.04 8.67
C ALA A 138 -5.63 -10.50 9.70
N LYS A 139 -6.07 -9.67 10.65
CA LYS A 139 -5.22 -9.12 11.72
C LYS A 139 -4.63 -10.22 12.62
N ARG A 140 -5.37 -11.31 12.90
CA ARG A 140 -4.81 -12.46 13.64
C ARG A 140 -3.72 -13.21 12.87
N ARG A 141 -3.78 -13.22 11.54
CA ARG A 141 -2.84 -13.95 10.68
C ARG A 141 -1.62 -13.10 10.30
N GLU A 142 -1.81 -11.80 10.10
CA GLU A 142 -0.77 -10.82 9.77
C GLU A 142 -0.80 -9.68 10.82
N PRO A 143 -0.29 -9.92 12.05
CA PRO A 143 -0.48 -9.00 13.18
C PRO A 143 0.45 -7.79 13.19
N ARG A 144 1.49 -7.78 12.36
CA ARG A 144 2.52 -6.74 12.35
C ARG A 144 2.01 -5.53 11.57
N GLU A 145 1.84 -4.39 12.23
CA GLU A 145 1.33 -3.13 11.66
C GLU A 145 2.47 -2.12 11.43
N HIS A 146 2.27 -1.18 10.50
CA HIS A 146 3.20 -0.12 10.09
C HIS A 146 4.44 -0.64 9.35
N PHE A 147 4.19 -1.62 8.49
CA PHE A 147 5.13 -2.11 7.51
C PHE A 147 4.36 -2.31 6.21
N ALA A 148 4.65 -1.52 5.19
CA ALA A 148 3.85 -1.50 3.97
C ALA A 148 3.57 -2.90 3.42
N ARG A 149 4.58 -3.79 3.44
CA ARG A 149 4.40 -5.17 2.99
C ARG A 149 3.37 -5.95 3.79
N ASP A 150 3.46 -5.90 5.11
CA ASP A 150 2.57 -6.62 6.01
C ASP A 150 1.16 -6.02 5.96
N ASP A 151 1.05 -4.70 5.85
CA ASP A 151 -0.21 -3.96 5.74
C ASP A 151 -0.93 -4.26 4.41
N ALA A 152 -0.24 -4.12 3.27
CA ALA A 152 -0.79 -4.51 1.97
C ALA A 152 -1.20 -5.99 1.93
N ARG A 153 -0.38 -6.90 2.48
CA ARG A 153 -0.73 -8.34 2.58
C ARG A 153 -1.97 -8.56 3.44
N ARG A 154 -2.13 -7.83 4.54
CA ARG A 154 -3.32 -7.92 5.39
C ARG A 154 -4.57 -7.49 4.64
N LEU A 155 -4.51 -6.36 3.91
CA LEU A 155 -5.63 -5.91 3.07
C LEU A 155 -5.98 -6.94 1.99
N ALA A 156 -4.96 -7.52 1.32
CA ALA A 156 -5.17 -8.56 0.33
C ALA A 156 -5.84 -9.82 0.93
N LEU A 157 -5.45 -10.16 2.16
CA LEU A 157 -6.06 -11.25 2.91
C LEU A 157 -7.50 -10.95 3.32
N VAL A 158 -7.85 -9.71 3.66
CA VAL A 158 -9.24 -9.29 3.92
C VAL A 158 -10.09 -9.54 2.67
N ALA A 159 -9.66 -9.04 1.51
CA ALA A 159 -10.37 -9.23 0.25
C ALA A 159 -10.54 -10.72 -0.09
N ARG A 160 -9.47 -11.51 0.10
CA ARG A 160 -9.52 -12.96 -0.09
C ARG A 160 -10.51 -13.65 0.85
N ILE A 161 -10.50 -13.35 2.15
CA ILE A 161 -11.42 -13.95 3.14
C ILE A 161 -12.87 -13.58 2.82
N LEU A 162 -13.13 -12.36 2.35
CA LEU A 162 -14.46 -11.93 1.94
C LEU A 162 -14.97 -12.74 0.75
N GLU A 163 -14.15 -12.92 -0.29
CA GLU A 163 -14.48 -13.71 -1.47
C GLU A 163 -14.66 -15.21 -1.13
N GLU A 164 -13.77 -15.79 -0.31
CA GLU A 164 -13.86 -17.21 0.10
C GLU A 164 -15.14 -17.51 0.92
N ASN A 165 -15.63 -16.54 1.68
CA ASN A 165 -16.84 -16.66 2.51
C ASN A 165 -18.11 -16.14 1.82
N ALA A 166 -17.99 -15.55 0.63
CA ALA A 166 -19.14 -15.32 -0.23
C ALA A 166 -19.62 -16.69 -0.69
N ALA A 167 -20.73 -17.18 -0.11
CA ALA A 167 -21.31 -18.46 -0.51
C ALA A 167 -21.39 -18.54 -2.04
N PRO A 168 -21.07 -19.69 -2.68
CA PRO A 168 -21.20 -19.79 -4.12
C PRO A 168 -22.65 -19.43 -4.46
N LEU A 169 -22.84 -18.48 -5.38
CA LEU A 169 -24.15 -18.21 -5.95
C LEU A 169 -24.76 -19.57 -6.31
N LYS A 170 -25.87 -19.93 -5.65
CA LYS A 170 -26.62 -21.12 -6.00
C LYS A 170 -26.93 -21.02 -7.50
N ALA A 171 -26.37 -21.96 -8.27
CA ALA A 171 -26.75 -22.20 -9.65
C ALA A 171 -28.23 -22.59 -9.74
#